data_AF-A0A955DXY4-F1
#
_entry.id   AF-A0A955DXY4-F1
#
_cell.length_a   1.000
_cell.length_b   1.000
_cell.length_c   1.000
_cell.angle_alpha   90.00
_cell.angle_beta   90.00
_cell.angle_gamma   90.00
#
_symmetry.space_group_name_H-M   'P 1'
#
loop_
_entity.id
_entity.type
_entity.pdbx_description
1 polymer ?
#
loop_
_entity_poly.entity_id
_entity_poly.type
_entity_poly.pdbx_seq_one_letter_code
_entity_poly.pdbx_strand_id
1 'polypeptide(L)'
;MSRRSVGVLLFSSTSMVVASPGDLVFTEALTGTINRLDRGQPSFDLLYQFEVEGARPIDMIQVGDSFYVGDGPRIETNPGSGRLWRFDDLLGKAPVATVISQSDPLQVPLGLAFDKRTDTILAVNNPVQHTLPNSFDGILAVPRSGGQAIKVFEEERPLPRPYYRAGSRLAVDPLDTNDFFVTTLNGGIETGDQVDDFDFGSVLYRLTVDESFLTGEMEILVDLSDMATTGLDVPLTFTRGIAVVDDGTIYVTDGGNGDDVSGGLYRITLDEDRNFEGIERVIGGLGRVHELTYNPYQDTFVFAAEPVNDLGGIWEVNADGTGLTHLTDSTVNARGIVVIPSPGAGLLLLACASRRRR
;
A
#
# COMPACT_ATOMS: atom_id res chain seq x y z
N MET A 1 -23.39 -37.43 10.95
CA MET A 1 -22.08 -38.00 10.57
C MET A 1 -21.10 -36.86 10.40
N SER A 2 -20.22 -36.64 11.39
CA SER A 2 -19.20 -35.58 11.38
C SER A 2 -17.97 -36.09 10.64
N ARG A 3 -17.63 -35.51 9.49
CA ARG A 3 -16.35 -35.75 8.82
C ARG A 3 -15.32 -34.85 9.48
N ARG A 4 -14.42 -35.44 10.28
CA ARG A 4 -13.19 -34.80 10.71
C ARG A 4 -12.22 -34.83 9.52
N SER A 5 -11.97 -33.67 8.92
CA SER A 5 -10.87 -33.50 7.99
C SER A 5 -9.57 -33.58 8.78
N VAL A 6 -8.76 -34.60 8.48
CA VAL A 6 -7.38 -34.72 8.99
C VAL A 6 -6.51 -34.00 7.98
N GLY A 7 -6.06 -32.78 8.31
CA GLY A 7 -5.04 -32.08 7.53
C GLY A 7 -3.72 -32.82 7.68
N VAL A 8 -3.15 -33.26 6.56
CA VAL A 8 -1.80 -33.83 6.51
C VAL A 8 -0.82 -32.67 6.51
N LEU A 9 -0.14 -32.42 7.64
CA LEU A 9 1.04 -31.55 7.65
C LEU A 9 2.20 -32.29 6.98
N LEU A 10 2.58 -31.85 5.77
CA LEU A 10 3.86 -32.21 5.17
C LEU A 10 4.95 -31.37 5.84
N PHE A 11 5.66 -31.96 6.79
CA PHE A 11 6.91 -31.37 7.32
C PHE A 11 8.03 -31.63 6.31
N SER A 12 8.25 -30.70 5.37
CA SER A 12 9.56 -30.61 4.72
C SER A 12 10.55 -30.03 5.75
N SER A 13 11.79 -30.51 5.74
CA SER A 13 12.85 -29.97 6.57
C SER A 13 13.23 -28.58 6.04
N THR A 14 12.52 -27.55 6.49
CA THR A 14 12.83 -26.16 6.13
C THR A 14 14.05 -25.71 6.93
N SER A 15 15.13 -25.43 6.19
CA SER A 15 16.26 -24.63 6.68
C SER A 15 15.72 -23.33 7.27
N MET A 16 16.33 -22.78 8.32
CA MET A 16 16.01 -21.40 8.71
C MET A 16 16.36 -20.49 7.54
N VAL A 17 15.37 -19.74 7.10
CA VAL A 17 15.54 -18.68 6.12
C VAL A 17 16.07 -17.48 6.90
N VAL A 18 17.40 -17.29 6.88
CA VAL A 18 18.01 -16.13 7.55
C VAL A 18 17.80 -14.93 6.65
N ALA A 19 16.81 -14.09 6.97
CA ALA A 19 16.61 -12.84 6.26
C ALA A 19 17.84 -11.93 6.42
N SER A 20 18.30 -11.41 5.30
CA SER A 20 19.39 -10.46 5.20
C SER A 20 18.83 -9.03 5.09
N PRO A 21 19.59 -8.02 5.56
CA PRO A 21 19.24 -6.62 5.33
C PRO A 21 18.90 -6.32 3.88
N GLY A 22 17.80 -5.61 3.65
CA GLY A 22 17.37 -5.22 2.31
C GLY A 22 16.56 -6.29 1.57
N ASP A 23 16.46 -7.52 2.08
CA ASP A 23 15.53 -8.50 1.54
C ASP A 23 14.12 -7.93 1.46
N LEU A 24 13.33 -8.45 0.52
CA LEU A 24 11.95 -8.04 0.35
C LEU A 24 11.04 -9.15 0.84
N VAL A 25 10.07 -8.80 1.67
CA VAL A 25 8.91 -9.66 1.92
C VAL A 25 7.75 -9.06 1.15
N PHE A 26 7.03 -9.87 0.39
CA PHE A 26 5.92 -9.38 -0.41
C PHE A 26 4.74 -10.34 -0.43
N THR A 27 3.55 -9.79 -0.63
CA THR A 27 2.33 -10.57 -0.88
C THR A 27 2.14 -10.76 -2.37
N GLU A 28 1.71 -11.95 -2.79
CA GLU A 28 1.39 -12.27 -4.19
C GLU A 28 -0.11 -12.59 -4.30
N ALA A 29 -0.80 -11.77 -5.10
CA ALA A 29 -2.26 -11.73 -5.09
C ALA A 29 -2.95 -12.77 -5.96
N LEU A 30 -2.23 -13.49 -6.83
CA LEU A 30 -2.83 -14.51 -7.72
C LEU A 30 -2.77 -15.92 -7.12
N THR A 31 -1.72 -16.19 -6.35
CA THR A 31 -1.42 -17.45 -5.67
C THR A 31 -1.80 -17.39 -4.20
N GLY A 32 -2.05 -16.20 -3.64
CA GLY A 32 -2.46 -16.04 -2.26
C GLY A 32 -1.33 -16.44 -1.32
N THR A 33 -0.13 -15.89 -1.54
CA THR A 33 1.09 -16.24 -0.79
C THR A 33 1.78 -15.01 -0.21
N ILE A 34 2.61 -15.25 0.80
CA ILE A 34 3.65 -14.33 1.26
C ILE A 34 4.99 -14.97 0.93
N ASN A 35 5.86 -14.22 0.25
CA ASN A 35 7.15 -14.69 -0.21
C ASN A 35 8.26 -13.78 0.29
N ARG A 36 9.47 -14.32 0.41
CA ARG A 36 10.72 -13.56 0.62
C ARG A 36 11.55 -13.60 -0.65
N LEU A 37 11.89 -12.45 -1.19
CA LEU A 37 12.94 -12.32 -2.19
C LEU A 37 14.26 -11.98 -1.49
N ASP A 38 15.19 -12.92 -1.54
CA ASP A 38 16.60 -12.68 -1.20
C ASP A 38 17.24 -11.94 -2.38
N ARG A 39 17.70 -10.71 -2.16
CA ARG A 39 18.27 -9.88 -3.24
C ARG A 39 19.52 -10.48 -3.88
N GLY A 40 20.16 -11.45 -3.24
CA GLY A 40 21.29 -12.18 -3.81
C GLY A 40 20.90 -13.35 -4.72
N GLN A 41 19.60 -13.65 -4.87
CA GLN A 41 19.12 -14.83 -5.58
C GLN A 41 17.97 -14.51 -6.54
N PRO A 42 17.85 -15.22 -7.67
CA PRO A 42 16.77 -15.02 -8.64
C PRO A 42 15.44 -15.69 -8.22
N SER A 43 15.40 -16.41 -7.10
CA SER A 43 14.23 -17.12 -6.60
C SER A 43 13.78 -16.56 -5.25
N PHE A 44 12.49 -16.66 -4.97
CA PHE A 44 11.92 -16.31 -3.68
C PHE A 44 11.50 -17.56 -2.89
N ASP A 45 11.56 -17.45 -1.56
CA ASP A 45 11.11 -18.46 -0.61
C ASP A 45 9.65 -18.24 -0.26
N LEU A 46 8.84 -19.30 -0.29
CA LEU A 46 7.47 -19.26 0.25
C LEU A 46 7.54 -19.18 1.78
N LEU A 47 7.01 -18.10 2.35
CA LEU A 47 6.88 -17.93 3.80
C LEU A 47 5.53 -18.42 4.32
N TYR A 48 4.46 -18.12 3.57
CA TYR A 48 3.10 -18.47 3.97
C TYR A 48 2.17 -18.65 2.77
N GLN A 49 1.31 -19.66 2.82
CA GLN A 49 0.21 -19.88 1.89
C GLN A 49 -1.11 -19.63 2.64
N PHE A 50 -1.95 -18.76 2.11
CA PHE A 50 -3.29 -18.58 2.66
C PHE A 50 -4.16 -19.78 2.31
N GLU A 51 -4.78 -20.39 3.32
CA GLU A 51 -5.67 -21.56 3.18
C GLU A 51 -7.15 -21.18 2.95
N VAL A 52 -7.45 -19.88 2.96
CA VAL A 52 -8.81 -19.38 2.72
C VAL A 52 -9.07 -19.32 1.22
N GLU A 53 -10.16 -19.94 0.77
CA GLU A 53 -10.56 -19.90 -0.63
C GLU A 53 -10.79 -18.45 -1.08
N GLY A 54 -10.13 -18.07 -2.18
CA GLY A 54 -10.21 -16.71 -2.73
C GLY A 54 -9.41 -15.67 -1.96
N ALA A 55 -8.53 -16.07 -1.02
CA ALA A 55 -7.61 -15.15 -0.38
C ALA A 55 -6.81 -14.38 -1.42
N ARG A 56 -6.78 -13.06 -1.26
CA ARG A 56 -6.11 -12.13 -2.14
C ARG A 56 -5.40 -11.10 -1.26
N PRO A 57 -4.18 -11.40 -0.80
CA PRO A 57 -3.41 -10.45 -0.03
C PRO A 57 -2.99 -9.29 -0.95
N ILE A 58 -3.41 -8.07 -0.59
CA ILE A 58 -3.37 -6.88 -1.47
C ILE A 58 -2.53 -5.74 -0.93
N ASP A 59 -2.03 -5.89 0.30
CA ASP A 59 -1.09 -4.96 0.89
C ASP A 59 -0.39 -5.58 2.11
N MET A 60 0.70 -4.99 2.57
CA MET A 60 1.43 -5.42 3.75
C MET A 60 2.27 -4.29 4.37
N ILE A 61 2.29 -4.23 5.69
CA ILE A 61 3.25 -3.44 6.46
C ILE A 61 3.90 -4.27 7.56
N GLN A 62 5.04 -3.81 8.06
CA GLN A 62 5.70 -4.36 9.24
C GLN A 62 5.60 -3.37 10.41
N VAL A 63 5.24 -3.87 11.59
CA VAL A 63 5.21 -3.10 12.84
C VAL A 63 5.94 -3.89 13.92
N GLY A 64 7.15 -3.45 14.25
CA GLY A 64 8.06 -4.22 15.09
C GLY A 64 8.40 -5.56 14.43
N ASP A 65 8.18 -6.66 15.14
CA ASP A 65 8.46 -8.02 14.66
C ASP A 65 7.25 -8.68 13.95
N SER A 66 6.11 -8.00 13.91
CA SER A 66 4.88 -8.53 13.30
C SER A 66 4.62 -7.90 11.93
N PHE A 67 4.04 -8.68 11.03
CA PHE A 67 3.56 -8.22 9.73
C PHE A 67 2.04 -8.15 9.73
N TYR A 68 1.49 -7.17 9.02
CA TYR A 68 0.06 -6.97 8.87
C TYR A 68 -0.27 -7.01 7.40
N VAL A 69 -1.25 -7.82 7.01
CA VAL A 69 -1.60 -8.05 5.60
C VAL A 69 -3.09 -7.81 5.40
N GLY A 70 -3.40 -6.92 4.48
CA GLY A 70 -4.75 -6.68 4.00
C GLY A 70 -5.12 -7.77 2.99
N ASP A 71 -6.26 -8.42 3.20
CA ASP A 71 -6.81 -9.45 2.31
C ASP A 71 -8.19 -8.99 1.85
N GLY A 72 -8.32 -8.72 0.55
CA GLY A 72 -9.53 -8.13 -0.04
C GLY A 72 -9.83 -8.74 -1.41
N PRO A 73 -11.01 -9.36 -1.57
CA PRO A 73 -11.36 -10.04 -2.82
C PRO A 73 -11.45 -9.05 -3.99
N ARG A 74 -11.39 -9.55 -5.23
CA ARG A 74 -11.70 -8.72 -6.41
C ARG A 74 -13.20 -8.39 -6.52
N ILE A 75 -14.03 -9.30 -6.04
CA ILE A 75 -15.48 -9.20 -6.04
C ILE A 75 -15.91 -9.33 -4.59
N GLU A 76 -16.44 -8.26 -4.03
CA GLU A 76 -16.85 -8.23 -2.65
C GLU A 76 -18.20 -8.95 -2.46
N THR A 77 -18.41 -9.52 -1.28
CA THR A 77 -19.67 -10.20 -0.92
C THR A 77 -20.47 -9.39 0.09
N ASN A 78 -21.71 -9.79 0.34
CA ASN A 78 -22.50 -9.28 1.47
C ASN A 78 -22.89 -10.47 2.38
N PRO A 79 -22.42 -10.52 3.64
CA PRO A 79 -21.53 -9.55 4.29
C PRO A 79 -20.14 -9.50 3.64
N GLY A 80 -19.40 -8.41 3.87
CA GLY A 80 -18.02 -8.25 3.42
C GLY A 80 -17.14 -9.41 3.87
N SER A 81 -16.19 -9.77 3.01
CA SER A 81 -15.26 -10.89 3.19
C SER A 81 -13.81 -10.45 3.40
N GLY A 82 -13.57 -9.13 3.45
CA GLY A 82 -12.28 -8.53 3.78
C GLY A 82 -11.74 -8.97 5.12
N ARG A 83 -10.42 -9.06 5.22
CA ARG A 83 -9.69 -9.44 6.43
C ARG A 83 -8.43 -8.61 6.61
N LEU A 84 -8.08 -8.39 7.87
CA LEU A 84 -6.74 -7.93 8.24
C LEU A 84 -6.08 -9.04 9.06
N TRP A 85 -4.94 -9.50 8.58
CA TRP A 85 -4.15 -10.56 9.20
C TRP A 85 -2.97 -9.96 9.95
N ARG A 86 -2.62 -10.55 11.10
CA ARG A 86 -1.34 -10.38 11.78
C ARG A 86 -0.53 -11.66 11.64
N PHE A 87 0.74 -11.52 11.32
CA PHE A 87 1.72 -12.59 11.31
C PHE A 87 2.81 -12.30 12.32
N ASP A 88 2.96 -13.20 13.29
CA ASP A 88 4.09 -13.18 14.21
C ASP A 88 5.11 -14.24 13.78
N ASP A 89 6.41 -13.93 13.93
CA ASP A 89 7.51 -14.81 13.53
C ASP A 89 7.43 -15.24 12.04
N LEU A 90 7.03 -14.31 11.15
CA LEU A 90 6.82 -14.59 9.73
C LEU A 90 8.08 -15.10 9.02
N LEU A 91 9.24 -14.59 9.43
CA LEU A 91 10.56 -14.99 8.92
C LEU A 91 11.14 -16.20 9.68
N GLY A 92 10.44 -16.69 10.71
CA GLY A 92 10.83 -17.85 11.49
C GLY A 92 10.41 -19.17 10.83
N LYS A 93 10.43 -20.25 11.63
CA LYS A 93 10.07 -21.60 11.14
C LYS A 93 8.58 -21.89 11.16
N ALA A 94 7.81 -21.15 11.96
CA ALA A 94 6.42 -21.44 12.24
C ALA A 94 5.63 -20.13 12.35
N PRO A 95 5.36 -19.46 11.22
CA PRO A 95 4.60 -18.22 11.22
C PRO A 95 3.24 -18.43 11.89
N VAL A 96 2.89 -17.55 12.83
CA VAL A 96 1.58 -17.56 13.48
C VAL A 96 0.70 -16.53 12.80
N ALA A 97 -0.21 -17.00 11.96
CA ALA A 97 -1.21 -16.17 11.28
C ALA A 97 -2.47 -16.03 12.12
N THR A 98 -2.89 -14.80 12.40
CA THR A 98 -4.12 -14.47 13.15
C THR A 98 -4.95 -13.47 12.38
N VAL A 99 -6.24 -13.77 12.13
CA VAL A 99 -7.19 -12.76 11.65
C VAL A 99 -7.51 -11.82 12.81
N ILE A 100 -7.07 -10.57 12.73
CA ILE A 100 -7.28 -9.56 13.78
C ILE A 100 -8.55 -8.73 13.56
N SER A 101 -9.04 -8.67 12.32
CA SER A 101 -10.35 -8.13 11.97
C SER A 101 -10.85 -8.74 10.67
N GLN A 102 -12.18 -8.85 10.51
CA GLN A 102 -12.82 -9.40 9.32
C GLN A 102 -14.26 -8.91 9.18
N SER A 103 -14.76 -8.94 7.95
CA SER A 103 -16.14 -8.57 7.60
C SER A 103 -16.48 -7.10 7.87
N ASP A 104 -17.73 -6.72 7.56
CA ASP A 104 -18.22 -5.34 7.68
C ASP A 104 -17.76 -4.63 8.97
N PRO A 105 -17.20 -3.41 8.88
CA PRO A 105 -17.10 -2.58 7.68
C PRO A 105 -15.90 -2.89 6.76
N LEU A 106 -15.08 -3.89 7.06
CA LEU A 106 -13.87 -4.24 6.31
C LEU A 106 -14.22 -5.02 5.03
N GLN A 107 -13.97 -4.43 3.86
CA GLN A 107 -14.27 -5.03 2.55
C GLN A 107 -12.98 -5.32 1.78
N VAL A 108 -12.30 -4.28 1.32
CA VAL A 108 -11.04 -4.42 0.59
C VAL A 108 -9.98 -3.55 1.27
N PRO A 109 -9.40 -4.02 2.39
CA PRO A 109 -8.39 -3.27 3.12
C PRO A 109 -7.07 -3.26 2.36
N LEU A 110 -6.71 -2.08 1.87
CA LEU A 110 -5.47 -1.80 1.14
C LEU A 110 -4.91 -0.46 1.62
N GLY A 111 -3.71 -0.07 1.18
CA GLY A 111 -3.03 1.12 1.72
C GLY A 111 -2.92 1.04 3.24
N LEU A 112 -2.10 0.14 3.77
CA LEU A 112 -1.96 -0.01 5.20
C LEU A 112 -0.94 1.00 5.75
N ALA A 113 -1.23 1.60 6.90
CA ALA A 113 -0.18 2.21 7.72
C ALA A 113 -0.45 2.03 9.21
N PHE A 114 0.62 2.14 10.00
CA PHE A 114 0.54 2.05 11.44
C PHE A 114 0.42 3.43 12.07
N ASP A 115 -0.69 3.67 12.76
CA ASP A 115 -0.83 4.83 13.64
C ASP A 115 -0.35 4.45 15.05
N LYS A 116 0.89 4.86 15.35
CA LYS A 116 1.55 4.59 16.62
C LYS A 116 0.88 5.26 17.83
N ARG A 117 0.09 6.32 17.64
CA ARG A 117 -0.55 7.06 18.73
C ARG A 117 -1.74 6.29 19.27
N THR A 118 -2.50 5.70 18.37
CA THR A 118 -3.74 4.98 18.66
C THR A 118 -3.52 3.46 18.77
N ASP A 119 -2.31 2.97 18.46
CA ASP A 119 -1.96 1.55 18.34
C ASP A 119 -2.90 0.81 17.37
N THR A 120 -3.19 1.45 16.23
CA THR A 120 -4.08 0.92 15.19
C THR A 120 -3.37 0.77 13.85
N ILE A 121 -3.88 -0.15 13.04
CA ILE A 121 -3.57 -0.26 11.62
C ILE A 121 -4.66 0.50 10.88
N LEU A 122 -4.27 1.59 10.22
CA LEU A 122 -5.13 2.28 9.27
C LEU A 122 -5.15 1.52 7.95
N ALA A 123 -6.30 1.46 7.31
CA ALA A 123 -6.49 0.87 6.00
C ALA A 123 -7.45 1.73 5.17
N VAL A 124 -7.11 1.94 3.91
CA VAL A 124 -8.08 2.38 2.91
C VAL A 124 -9.10 1.26 2.69
N ASN A 125 -10.38 1.59 2.81
CA ASN A 125 -11.47 0.72 2.37
C ASN A 125 -11.91 1.16 0.98
N ASN A 126 -11.73 0.28 -0.01
CA ASN A 126 -12.16 0.51 -1.39
C ASN A 126 -12.97 -0.70 -1.88
N PRO A 127 -14.30 -0.72 -1.69
CA PRO A 127 -15.11 -1.89 -2.00
C PRO A 127 -15.07 -2.28 -3.48
N VAL A 128 -14.60 -1.39 -4.38
CA VAL A 128 -14.73 -1.46 -5.85
C VAL A 128 -16.20 -1.43 -6.32
N GLN A 129 -17.12 -2.02 -5.55
CA GLN A 129 -18.53 -2.20 -5.83
C GLN A 129 -19.38 -1.40 -4.85
N HIS A 130 -19.77 -0.18 -5.23
CA HIS A 130 -20.64 0.69 -4.41
C HIS A 130 -22.11 0.25 -4.37
N THR A 131 -22.48 -0.82 -5.07
CA THR A 131 -23.86 -1.34 -5.10
C THR A 131 -24.16 -2.29 -3.94
N LEU A 132 -23.14 -2.74 -3.20
CA LEU A 132 -23.35 -3.63 -2.06
C LEU A 132 -23.90 -2.84 -0.87
N PRO A 133 -24.85 -3.41 -0.10
CA PRO A 133 -25.28 -2.82 1.16
C PRO A 133 -24.07 -2.56 2.08
N ASN A 134 -24.07 -1.41 2.75
CA ASN A 134 -22.99 -0.96 3.64
C ASN A 134 -21.62 -0.73 2.98
N SER A 135 -21.51 -0.78 1.65
CA SER A 135 -20.28 -0.40 0.95
C SER A 135 -20.02 1.10 1.06
N PHE A 136 -18.78 1.47 1.34
CA PHE A 136 -18.35 2.86 1.41
C PHE A 136 -16.87 2.99 1.05
N ASP A 137 -16.50 4.11 0.45
CA ASP A 137 -15.09 4.51 0.35
C ASP A 137 -14.71 5.25 1.63
N GLY A 138 -13.58 4.88 2.23
CA GLY A 138 -13.10 5.61 3.39
C GLY A 138 -11.81 5.07 3.98
N ILE A 139 -11.59 5.42 5.24
CA ILE A 139 -10.46 4.96 6.05
C ILE A 139 -11.01 4.21 7.26
N LEU A 140 -10.45 3.03 7.50
CA LEU A 140 -10.73 2.19 8.66
C LEU A 140 -9.52 2.17 9.58
N ALA A 141 -9.76 2.13 10.89
CA ALA A 141 -8.75 1.80 11.91
C ALA A 141 -9.07 0.44 12.51
N VAL A 142 -8.06 -0.43 12.61
CA VAL A 142 -8.15 -1.73 13.27
C VAL A 142 -7.18 -1.75 14.46
N PRO A 143 -7.64 -1.97 15.70
CA PRO A 143 -6.73 -2.12 16.84
C PRO A 143 -5.70 -3.22 16.59
N ARG A 144 -4.42 -2.96 16.90
CA ARG A 144 -3.33 -3.91 16.67
C ARG A 144 -3.49 -5.22 17.48
N SER A 145 -4.20 -5.14 18.60
CA SER A 145 -4.62 -6.28 19.42
C SER A 145 -5.72 -7.14 18.79
N GLY A 146 -6.33 -6.68 17.70
CA GLY A 146 -7.54 -7.23 17.10
C GLY A 146 -8.82 -6.62 17.68
N GLY A 147 -9.90 -6.73 16.90
CA GLY A 147 -11.20 -6.15 17.22
C GLY A 147 -12.01 -5.77 15.98
N GLN A 148 -13.12 -5.08 16.22
CA GLN A 148 -13.94 -4.51 15.15
C GLN A 148 -13.21 -3.33 14.50
N ALA A 149 -13.26 -3.24 13.17
CA ALA A 149 -12.77 -2.08 12.44
C ALA A 149 -13.65 -0.85 12.72
N ILE A 150 -13.01 0.30 12.93
CA ILE A 150 -13.63 1.59 13.25
C ILE A 150 -13.55 2.47 12.00
N LYS A 151 -14.64 3.11 11.61
CA LYS A 151 -14.63 4.11 10.53
C LYS A 151 -13.96 5.38 11.03
N VAL A 152 -12.78 5.69 10.48
CA VAL A 152 -12.06 6.94 10.74
C VAL A 152 -12.60 8.05 9.84
N PHE A 153 -12.79 7.72 8.56
CA PHE A 153 -13.30 8.64 7.57
C PHE A 153 -14.23 7.91 6.61
N GLU A 154 -15.30 8.58 6.18
CA GLU A 154 -16.23 8.15 5.14
C GLU A 154 -16.68 9.39 4.38
N GLU A 155 -16.60 9.34 3.05
CA GLU A 155 -17.12 10.41 2.21
C GLU A 155 -18.64 10.31 2.11
N GLU A 156 -19.35 11.30 2.65
CA GLU A 156 -20.81 11.39 2.46
C GLU A 156 -21.14 11.76 1.00
N ARG A 157 -22.00 11.00 0.34
CA ARG A 157 -22.42 11.25 -1.06
C ARG A 157 -23.86 11.76 -1.16
N PRO A 158 -24.19 12.59 -2.16
CA PRO A 158 -23.35 13.06 -3.27
C PRO A 158 -22.63 14.40 -2.98
N LEU A 159 -21.40 14.55 -3.52
CA LEU A 159 -20.60 15.78 -3.48
C LEU A 159 -20.09 16.17 -4.87
N PRO A 160 -19.86 17.47 -5.14
CA PRO A 160 -19.14 17.89 -6.34
C PRO A 160 -17.69 17.38 -6.30
N ARG A 161 -17.13 17.05 -7.46
CA ARG A 161 -15.70 16.72 -7.58
C ARG A 161 -14.84 17.98 -7.39
N PRO A 162 -13.61 17.85 -6.86
CA PRO A 162 -12.98 16.64 -6.34
C PRO A 162 -13.57 16.14 -5.01
N TYR A 163 -13.67 14.81 -4.83
CA TYR A 163 -14.16 14.15 -3.59
C TYR A 163 -13.52 12.77 -3.41
N TYR A 164 -13.54 12.21 -2.19
CA TYR A 164 -12.88 10.93 -1.93
C TYR A 164 -13.65 9.74 -2.56
N ARG A 165 -13.01 9.04 -3.50
CA ARG A 165 -13.58 7.87 -4.19
C ARG A 165 -12.51 6.91 -4.68
N ALA A 166 -12.74 5.62 -4.49
CA ALA A 166 -11.80 4.58 -4.88
C ALA A 166 -10.40 4.87 -4.33
N GLY A 167 -10.32 5.04 -3.00
CA GLY A 167 -9.03 5.21 -2.31
C GLY A 167 -8.05 4.09 -2.71
N SER A 168 -6.77 4.42 -2.81
CA SER A 168 -5.77 3.48 -3.32
C SER A 168 -4.62 3.20 -2.36
N ARG A 169 -3.99 4.21 -1.76
CA ARG A 169 -2.91 3.97 -0.80
C ARG A 169 -2.87 5.06 0.24
N LEU A 170 -2.28 4.75 1.38
CA LEU A 170 -1.94 5.75 2.38
C LEU A 170 -0.51 5.54 2.89
N ALA A 171 0.16 6.64 3.21
CA ALA A 171 1.48 6.63 3.82
C ALA A 171 1.54 7.62 4.99
N VAL A 172 2.34 7.28 6.00
CA VAL A 172 2.56 8.14 7.18
C VAL A 172 3.39 9.35 6.78
N ASP A 173 3.02 10.54 7.27
CA ASP A 173 3.95 11.67 7.25
C ASP A 173 5.04 11.46 8.32
N PRO A 174 6.32 11.32 7.95
CA PRO A 174 7.39 11.13 8.94
C PRO A 174 7.66 12.39 9.77
N LEU A 175 7.19 13.56 9.33
CA LEU A 175 7.40 14.84 9.99
C LEU A 175 6.27 15.21 10.98
N ASP A 176 5.05 14.74 10.73
CA ASP A 176 3.90 14.91 11.63
C ASP A 176 3.21 13.57 11.91
N THR A 177 3.17 13.18 13.17
CA THR A 177 2.61 11.89 13.57
C THR A 177 1.10 11.79 13.47
N ASN A 178 0.40 12.91 13.24
CA ASN A 178 -1.05 12.96 13.09
C ASN A 178 -1.51 12.85 11.63
N ASP A 179 -0.59 13.09 10.70
CA ASP A 179 -0.92 13.23 9.29
C ASP A 179 -0.50 12.01 8.47
N PHE A 180 -1.35 11.71 7.51
CA PHE A 180 -1.14 10.68 6.50
C PHE A 180 -1.43 11.30 5.14
N PHE A 181 -0.73 10.82 4.12
CA PHE A 181 -1.05 11.17 2.75
C PHE A 181 -1.84 10.02 2.12
N VAL A 182 -2.93 10.34 1.44
CA VAL A 182 -3.83 9.33 0.87
C VAL A 182 -4.07 9.64 -0.61
N THR A 183 -3.95 8.63 -1.47
CA THR A 183 -4.31 8.77 -2.89
C THR A 183 -5.66 8.15 -3.19
N THR A 184 -6.37 8.74 -4.16
CA THR A 184 -7.58 8.16 -4.76
C THR A 184 -7.38 7.97 -6.25
N LEU A 185 -8.00 6.95 -6.84
CA LEU A 185 -7.96 6.73 -8.30
C LEU A 185 -8.93 7.66 -9.01
N ASN A 186 -10.18 7.74 -8.52
CA ASN A 186 -11.30 8.33 -9.24
C ASN A 186 -11.92 9.49 -8.46
N GLY A 187 -11.10 10.26 -7.75
CA GLY A 187 -11.54 11.36 -6.88
C GLY A 187 -11.54 12.74 -7.54
N GLY A 188 -10.73 12.93 -8.58
CA GLY A 188 -10.45 14.21 -9.21
C GLY A 188 -11.52 14.65 -10.18
N ILE A 189 -11.25 15.75 -10.88
CA ILE A 189 -12.10 16.26 -11.97
C ILE A 189 -12.09 15.26 -13.15
N GLU A 190 -13.16 15.29 -13.95
CA GLU A 190 -13.29 14.50 -15.16
C GLU A 190 -12.26 14.95 -16.21
N THR A 191 -11.53 14.00 -16.79
CA THR A 191 -10.38 14.24 -17.68
C THR A 191 -10.69 14.00 -19.17
N GLY A 192 -11.92 13.55 -19.50
CA GLY A 192 -12.33 13.22 -20.86
C GLY A 192 -13.85 13.24 -21.08
N ASP A 193 -14.27 12.90 -22.31
CA ASP A 193 -15.69 12.89 -22.73
C ASP A 193 -16.42 11.56 -22.43
N GLN A 194 -15.73 10.55 -21.88
CA GLN A 194 -16.29 9.24 -21.53
C GLN A 194 -16.39 9.04 -20.02
N VAL A 195 -17.28 8.12 -19.61
CA VAL A 195 -17.64 7.87 -18.21
C VAL A 195 -17.21 6.45 -17.82
N ASP A 196 -15.93 6.12 -18.00
CA ASP A 196 -15.34 4.89 -17.46
C ASP A 196 -14.53 5.18 -16.19
N ASP A 197 -14.23 4.12 -15.42
CA ASP A 197 -13.48 4.21 -14.16
C ASP A 197 -12.03 4.74 -14.31
N PHE A 198 -11.57 5.05 -15.52
CA PHE A 198 -10.25 5.62 -15.80
C PHE A 198 -10.31 7.09 -16.27
N ASP A 199 -11.51 7.63 -16.49
CA ASP A 199 -11.68 8.99 -17.01
C ASP A 199 -11.68 10.05 -15.90
N PHE A 200 -11.63 9.62 -14.64
CA PHE A 200 -11.55 10.51 -13.48
C PHE A 200 -10.12 10.63 -12.99
N GLY A 201 -9.75 11.86 -12.63
CA GLY A 201 -8.45 12.15 -12.05
C GLY A 201 -8.18 11.45 -10.72
N SER A 202 -6.91 11.24 -10.43
CA SER A 202 -6.45 10.94 -9.08
C SER A 202 -6.34 12.20 -8.23
N VAL A 203 -6.48 12.06 -6.92
CA VAL A 203 -6.31 13.18 -5.96
C VAL A 203 -5.40 12.73 -4.84
N LEU A 204 -4.54 13.64 -4.39
CA LEU A 204 -3.75 13.48 -3.17
C LEU A 204 -4.41 14.27 -2.03
N TYR A 205 -4.69 13.57 -0.94
CA TYR A 205 -5.23 14.13 0.29
C TYR A 205 -4.18 14.12 1.41
N ARG A 206 -4.32 15.07 2.33
CA ARG A 206 -3.87 14.94 3.71
C ARG A 206 -5.03 14.42 4.56
N LEU A 207 -4.78 13.38 5.32
CA LEU A 207 -5.65 12.86 6.35
C LEU A 207 -5.05 13.20 7.72
N THR A 208 -5.76 13.97 8.53
CA THR A 208 -5.40 14.22 9.94
C THR A 208 -6.30 13.38 10.84
N VAL A 209 -5.74 12.56 11.73
CA VAL A 209 -6.50 11.67 12.62
C VAL A 209 -6.52 12.18 14.05
N ASP A 210 -7.71 12.46 14.57
CA ASP A 210 -7.96 12.75 15.99
C ASP A 210 -7.85 11.46 16.82
N GLU A 211 -6.84 11.40 17.68
CA GLU A 211 -6.56 10.24 18.54
C GLU A 211 -7.60 10.01 19.64
N SER A 212 -8.34 11.05 20.04
CA SER A 212 -9.33 10.95 21.13
C SER A 212 -10.62 10.28 20.66
N PHE A 213 -10.97 10.47 19.39
CA PHE A 213 -12.25 10.00 18.84
C PHE A 213 -12.08 9.00 17.69
N LEU A 214 -10.86 8.79 17.20
CA LEU A 214 -10.58 8.01 15.99
C LEU A 214 -11.40 8.49 14.78
N THR A 215 -11.47 9.81 14.62
CA THR A 215 -12.10 10.47 13.48
C THR A 215 -11.04 11.15 12.63
N GLY A 216 -11.22 11.12 11.31
CA GLY A 216 -10.31 11.71 10.34
C GLY A 216 -10.90 12.94 9.66
N GLU A 217 -10.07 13.94 9.43
CA GLU A 217 -10.35 15.07 8.55
C GLU A 217 -9.53 14.91 7.26
N MET A 218 -10.18 15.05 6.11
CA MET A 218 -9.54 14.97 4.78
C MET A 218 -9.44 16.37 4.18
N GLU A 219 -8.21 16.78 3.85
CA GLU A 219 -7.89 17.98 3.09
C GLU A 219 -7.35 17.58 1.72
N ILE A 220 -7.82 18.21 0.64
CA ILE A 220 -7.24 18.02 -0.68
C ILE A 220 -5.94 18.82 -0.76
N LEU A 221 -4.82 18.15 -0.99
CA LEU A 221 -3.55 18.81 -1.27
C LEU A 221 -3.43 19.21 -2.73
N VAL A 222 -3.79 18.30 -3.63
CA VAL A 222 -3.74 18.54 -5.08
C VAL A 222 -4.66 17.58 -5.82
N ASP A 223 -5.43 18.13 -6.78
CA ASP A 223 -6.04 17.32 -7.83
C ASP A 223 -4.97 17.00 -8.87
N LEU A 224 -4.55 15.73 -8.92
CA LEU A 224 -3.45 15.29 -9.77
C LEU A 224 -3.83 15.21 -11.25
N SER A 225 -5.11 15.44 -11.57
CA SER A 225 -5.58 15.60 -12.94
C SER A 225 -5.65 17.04 -13.43
N ASP A 226 -5.53 18.02 -12.53
CA ASP A 226 -5.49 19.42 -12.92
C ASP A 226 -4.09 19.77 -13.47
N MET A 227 -3.95 19.70 -14.79
CA MET A 227 -2.70 20.05 -15.48
C MET A 227 -2.31 21.53 -15.33
N ALA A 228 -3.26 22.42 -15.04
CA ALA A 228 -2.92 23.82 -14.79
C ALA A 228 -2.24 24.00 -13.43
N THR A 229 -2.66 23.21 -12.43
CA THR A 229 -2.05 23.20 -11.09
C THR A 229 -0.76 22.38 -11.07
N THR A 230 -0.74 21.20 -11.69
CA THR A 230 0.41 20.28 -11.66
C THR A 230 1.51 20.63 -12.64
N GLY A 231 1.20 21.32 -13.75
CA GLY A 231 2.14 21.61 -14.82
C GLY A 231 2.60 20.38 -15.62
N LEU A 232 1.96 19.22 -15.42
CA LEU A 232 2.24 18.00 -16.17
C LEU A 232 1.60 18.05 -17.57
N ASP A 233 2.22 17.36 -18.53
CA ASP A 233 1.70 17.24 -19.90
C ASP A 233 0.50 16.29 -20.02
N VAL A 234 0.30 15.43 -19.01
CA VAL A 234 -0.75 14.40 -18.95
C VAL A 234 -1.28 14.33 -17.51
N PRO A 235 -2.61 14.23 -17.30
CA PRO A 235 -3.16 14.06 -15.96
C PRO A 235 -2.75 12.72 -15.35
N LEU A 236 -2.64 12.67 -14.01
CA LEU A 236 -2.55 11.39 -13.31
C LEU A 236 -3.96 10.93 -12.94
N THR A 237 -4.33 9.74 -13.39
CA THR A 237 -5.68 9.17 -13.25
C THR A 237 -5.65 7.83 -12.50
N PHE A 238 -4.47 7.27 -12.27
CA PHE A 238 -4.34 5.91 -11.77
C PHE A 238 -3.22 5.76 -10.74
N THR A 239 -3.25 6.63 -9.73
CA THR A 239 -2.24 6.64 -8.67
C THR A 239 -2.40 5.48 -7.69
N ARG A 240 -1.47 4.52 -7.73
CA ARG A 240 -1.57 3.26 -6.98
C ARG A 240 -0.45 2.97 -6.00
N GLY A 241 0.65 3.70 -6.06
CA GLY A 241 1.73 3.63 -5.08
C GLY A 241 1.90 4.99 -4.44
N ILE A 242 2.18 5.01 -3.13
CA ILE A 242 2.62 6.21 -2.41
C ILE A 242 3.70 5.82 -1.42
N ALA A 243 4.77 6.60 -1.39
CA ALA A 243 5.82 6.51 -0.38
C ALA A 243 6.20 7.92 0.06
N VAL A 244 6.59 8.06 1.32
CA VAL A 244 7.08 9.33 1.87
C VAL A 244 8.45 9.06 2.45
N VAL A 245 9.44 9.83 2.03
CA VAL A 245 10.82 9.71 2.53
C VAL A 245 11.02 10.61 3.75
N ASP A 246 12.12 10.41 4.50
CA ASP A 246 12.35 11.03 5.82
C ASP A 246 12.28 12.57 5.86
N ASP A 247 12.47 13.25 4.73
CA ASP A 247 12.36 14.71 4.62
C ASP A 247 10.93 15.19 4.32
N GLY A 248 9.97 14.29 4.25
CA GLY A 248 8.57 14.58 3.98
C GLY A 248 8.24 14.74 2.49
N THR A 249 9.19 14.49 1.57
CA THR A 249 8.91 14.43 0.13
C THR A 249 8.04 13.23 -0.19
N ILE A 250 7.01 13.45 -1.01
CA ILE A 250 6.04 12.42 -1.38
C ILE A 250 6.41 11.89 -2.77
N TYR A 251 6.33 10.57 -2.93
CA TYR A 251 6.47 9.92 -4.22
C TYR A 251 5.21 9.13 -4.51
N VAL A 252 4.69 9.26 -5.73
CA VAL A 252 3.51 8.52 -6.19
C VAL A 252 3.81 7.83 -7.51
N THR A 253 3.18 6.69 -7.74
CA THR A 253 3.21 6.03 -9.05
C THR A 253 1.86 6.12 -9.72
N ASP A 254 1.85 6.44 -11.00
CA ASP A 254 0.66 6.41 -11.87
C ASP A 254 0.77 5.23 -12.84
N GLY A 255 -0.32 4.48 -13.02
CA GLY A 255 -0.35 3.33 -13.92
C GLY A 255 -0.71 3.65 -15.37
N GLY A 256 -1.07 4.90 -15.69
CA GLY A 256 -1.49 5.36 -17.02
C GLY A 256 -2.93 4.99 -17.41
N ASN A 257 -3.43 5.68 -18.44
CA ASN A 257 -4.79 5.52 -19.02
C ASN A 257 -4.93 4.27 -19.92
N GLY A 258 -4.61 3.10 -19.39
CA GLY A 258 -4.84 1.82 -20.07
C GLY A 258 -3.84 1.46 -21.17
N ASP A 259 -3.09 2.43 -21.70
CA ASP A 259 -1.93 2.22 -22.55
C ASP A 259 -0.72 1.92 -21.66
N ASP A 260 -0.43 0.62 -21.47
CA ASP A 260 0.48 0.01 -20.49
C ASP A 260 1.95 0.46 -20.51
N VAL A 261 2.29 1.51 -21.26
CA VAL A 261 3.65 2.09 -21.38
C VAL A 261 3.75 3.51 -20.81
N SER A 262 2.63 4.11 -20.39
CA SER A 262 2.59 5.50 -19.92
C SER A 262 2.84 5.70 -18.42
N GLY A 263 2.79 4.62 -17.63
CA GLY A 263 2.97 4.70 -16.18
C GLY A 263 4.33 5.26 -15.76
N GLY A 264 4.39 5.85 -14.56
CA GLY A 264 5.58 6.56 -14.09
C GLY A 264 5.63 6.74 -12.58
N LEU A 265 6.82 7.13 -12.09
CA LEU A 265 7.08 7.56 -10.72
C LEU A 265 7.22 9.09 -10.72
N TYR A 266 6.53 9.74 -9.80
CA TYR A 266 6.47 11.19 -9.68
C TYR A 266 6.89 11.60 -8.28
N ARG A 267 7.61 12.72 -8.19
CA ARG A 267 8.01 13.35 -6.94
C ARG A 267 7.14 14.58 -6.72
N ILE A 268 6.50 14.68 -5.56
CA ILE A 268 5.69 15.81 -5.12
C ILE A 268 6.44 16.51 -4.00
N THR A 269 6.68 17.81 -4.19
CA THR A 269 7.28 18.68 -3.17
C THR A 269 6.20 19.46 -2.45
N LEU A 270 6.42 19.67 -1.15
CA LEU A 270 5.58 20.48 -0.30
C LEU A 270 6.37 21.70 0.16
N ASP A 271 5.70 22.83 0.34
CA ASP A 271 6.30 24.04 0.91
C ASP A 271 6.55 23.90 2.43
N GLU A 272 7.05 24.97 3.06
CA GLU A 272 7.33 24.99 4.51
C GLU A 272 6.07 24.81 5.37
N ASP A 273 4.91 25.24 4.86
CA ASP A 273 3.59 25.07 5.49
C ASP A 273 2.95 23.73 5.10
N ARG A 274 3.72 22.86 4.44
CA ARG A 274 3.32 21.53 3.96
C ARG A 274 2.23 21.57 2.88
N ASN A 275 2.00 22.70 2.20
CA ASN A 275 1.07 22.75 1.07
C ASN A 275 1.74 22.23 -0.20
N PHE A 276 0.94 21.83 -1.20
CA PHE A 276 1.45 21.42 -2.50
C PHE A 276 2.25 22.57 -3.16
N GLU A 277 3.52 22.31 -3.49
CA GLU A 277 4.39 23.27 -4.18
C GLU A 277 4.58 22.89 -5.65
N GLY A 278 4.78 21.61 -5.92
CA GLY A 278 5.00 21.14 -7.29
C GLY A 278 5.08 19.62 -7.42
N ILE A 279 5.09 19.16 -8.67
CA ILE A 279 5.26 17.76 -9.03
C ILE A 279 6.15 17.64 -10.26
N GLU A 280 7.00 16.61 -10.28
CA GLU A 280 7.79 16.27 -11.46
C GLU A 280 7.84 14.76 -11.68
N ARG A 281 7.98 14.35 -12.95
CA ARG A 281 8.19 12.94 -13.30
C ARG A 281 9.66 12.57 -13.09
N VAL A 282 9.90 11.58 -12.23
CA VAL A 282 11.21 11.00 -11.94
C VAL A 282 11.61 10.02 -13.04
N ILE A 283 10.71 9.09 -13.37
CA ILE A 283 10.90 8.10 -14.45
C ILE A 283 9.52 7.73 -15.04
N GLY A 284 9.48 7.42 -16.34
CA GLY A 284 8.28 6.90 -17.03
C GLY A 284 8.52 5.51 -17.63
N GLY A 285 7.49 4.92 -18.23
CA GLY A 285 7.59 3.59 -18.83
C GLY A 285 7.50 2.44 -17.84
N LEU A 286 6.90 2.66 -16.66
CA LEU A 286 6.83 1.65 -15.58
C LEU A 286 5.63 0.70 -15.70
N GLY A 287 4.73 0.95 -16.66
CA GLY A 287 3.47 0.20 -16.80
C GLY A 287 2.53 0.40 -15.62
N ARG A 288 1.68 -0.61 -15.34
CA ARG A 288 0.66 -0.53 -14.30
C ARG A 288 1.21 -0.86 -12.91
N VAL A 289 1.81 0.13 -12.26
CA VAL A 289 2.33 -0.01 -10.90
C VAL A 289 1.19 -0.11 -9.88
N HIS A 290 1.36 -0.94 -8.83
CA HIS A 290 0.40 -1.19 -7.76
C HIS A 290 0.85 -0.79 -6.38
N GLU A 291 2.15 -0.74 -6.18
CA GLU A 291 2.75 -0.65 -4.86
C GLU A 291 4.04 0.11 -4.98
N LEU A 292 4.37 0.92 -3.98
CA LEU A 292 5.60 1.68 -3.92
C LEU A 292 6.10 1.70 -2.49
N THR A 293 7.32 1.21 -2.27
CA THR A 293 7.96 1.22 -0.96
C THR A 293 9.33 1.87 -1.10
N TYR A 294 9.64 2.81 -0.21
CA TYR A 294 10.97 3.39 -0.13
C TYR A 294 11.92 2.47 0.65
N ASN A 295 13.12 2.26 0.11
CA ASN A 295 14.21 1.53 0.75
C ASN A 295 15.26 2.54 1.28
N PRO A 296 15.21 2.92 2.56
CA PRO A 296 16.10 3.92 3.12
C PRO A 296 17.57 3.46 3.22
N TYR A 297 17.86 2.18 2.98
CA TYR A 297 19.22 1.64 3.07
C TYR A 297 20.04 1.87 1.81
N GLN A 298 19.36 2.03 0.67
CA GLN A 298 19.99 2.16 -0.64
C GLN A 298 19.55 3.42 -1.38
N ASP A 299 18.65 4.21 -0.79
CA ASP A 299 18.04 5.38 -1.44
C ASP A 299 17.37 4.99 -2.77
N THR A 300 16.60 3.90 -2.70
CA THR A 300 15.89 3.31 -3.84
C THR A 300 14.40 3.19 -3.55
N PHE A 301 13.59 3.15 -4.60
CA PHE A 301 12.21 2.74 -4.55
C PHE A 301 12.08 1.31 -5.07
N VAL A 302 11.29 0.51 -4.37
CA VAL A 302 10.86 -0.82 -4.80
C VAL A 302 9.38 -0.73 -5.14
N PHE A 303 8.98 -1.26 -6.29
CA PHE A 303 7.59 -1.23 -6.72
C PHE A 303 7.18 -2.54 -7.41
N ALA A 304 5.87 -2.79 -7.44
CA ALA A 304 5.30 -3.94 -8.17
C ALA A 304 4.45 -3.46 -9.34
N ALA A 305 4.64 -4.06 -10.51
CA ALA A 305 3.82 -3.83 -11.70
C ALA A 305 2.95 -5.04 -12.03
N GLU A 306 1.76 -4.81 -12.61
CA GLU A 306 0.92 -5.92 -13.11
C GLU A 306 1.63 -6.67 -14.23
N PRO A 307 1.42 -8.01 -14.34
CA PRO A 307 1.90 -8.83 -15.44
C PRO A 307 1.16 -8.52 -16.75
N VAL A 308 1.39 -7.32 -17.28
CA VAL A 308 0.85 -6.84 -18.56
C VAL A 308 2.02 -6.43 -19.45
N ASN A 309 2.04 -6.95 -20.68
CA ASN A 309 3.06 -6.66 -21.70
C ASN A 309 4.52 -6.82 -21.23
N ASP A 310 4.81 -7.91 -20.49
CA ASP A 310 6.14 -8.26 -19.98
C ASP A 310 6.74 -7.27 -18.95
N LEU A 311 5.98 -6.27 -18.49
CA LEU A 311 6.42 -5.28 -17.49
C LEU A 311 6.09 -5.66 -16.04
N GLY A 312 5.42 -6.80 -15.81
CA GLY A 312 5.08 -7.23 -14.45
C GLY A 312 6.29 -7.59 -13.60
N GLY A 313 6.04 -7.89 -12.33
CA GLY A 313 7.07 -8.27 -11.37
C GLY A 313 7.44 -7.15 -10.40
N ILE A 314 8.48 -7.39 -9.62
CA ILE A 314 9.03 -6.44 -8.65
C ILE A 314 10.25 -5.77 -9.25
N TRP A 315 10.27 -4.45 -9.18
CA TRP A 315 11.31 -3.61 -9.74
C TRP A 315 11.93 -2.73 -8.66
N GLU A 316 13.15 -2.28 -8.92
CA GLU A 316 13.85 -1.30 -8.10
C GLU A 316 14.44 -0.19 -8.97
N VAL A 317 14.40 1.04 -8.46
CA VAL A 317 14.97 2.22 -9.12
C VAL A 317 15.61 3.13 -8.06
N ASN A 318 16.69 3.84 -8.40
CA ASN A 318 17.24 4.88 -7.54
C ASN A 318 16.23 6.01 -7.35
N ALA A 319 16.29 6.74 -6.23
CA ALA A 319 15.40 7.86 -5.97
C ALA A 319 15.44 8.98 -7.04
N ASP A 320 16.55 9.09 -7.78
CA ASP A 320 16.71 10.02 -8.91
C ASP A 320 16.18 9.48 -10.26
N GLY A 321 15.58 8.28 -10.27
CA GLY A 321 15.02 7.66 -11.47
C GLY A 321 16.04 6.86 -12.30
N THR A 322 17.30 6.80 -11.90
CA THR A 322 18.31 5.98 -12.59
C THR A 322 18.34 4.53 -12.07
N GLY A 323 19.06 3.65 -12.76
CA GLY A 323 19.36 2.30 -12.24
C GLY A 323 18.18 1.33 -12.17
N LEU A 324 17.14 1.53 -12.99
CA LEU A 324 15.97 0.65 -13.04
C LEU A 324 16.38 -0.82 -13.27
N THR A 325 16.03 -1.69 -12.33
CA THR A 325 16.40 -3.11 -12.29
C THR A 325 15.18 -3.97 -12.02
N HIS A 326 14.98 -5.02 -12.83
CA HIS A 326 13.95 -6.02 -12.62
C HIS A 326 14.45 -7.09 -11.63
N LEU A 327 13.72 -7.33 -10.54
CA LEU A 327 14.15 -8.23 -9.46
C LEU A 327 13.51 -9.62 -9.52
N THR A 328 12.39 -9.79 -10.23
CA THR A 328 11.66 -11.07 -10.32
C THR A 328 11.33 -11.44 -11.76
N ASP A 329 10.62 -12.55 -11.96
CA ASP A 329 9.96 -12.84 -13.23
C ASP A 329 8.72 -11.94 -13.43
N SER A 330 8.39 -11.69 -14.70
CA SER A 330 7.29 -10.82 -15.13
C SER A 330 5.89 -11.31 -14.73
N THR A 331 5.74 -12.58 -14.32
CA THR A 331 4.45 -13.17 -13.92
C THR A 331 4.09 -12.90 -12.46
N VAL A 332 5.02 -12.40 -11.64
CA VAL A 332 4.78 -12.09 -10.22
C VAL A 332 3.85 -10.88 -10.09
N ASN A 333 2.69 -11.06 -9.44
CA ASN A 333 1.74 -9.98 -9.16
C ASN A 333 1.78 -9.59 -7.68
N ALA A 334 2.88 -8.93 -7.29
CA ALA A 334 3.05 -8.44 -5.93
C ALA A 334 2.11 -7.25 -5.63
N ARG A 335 1.60 -7.15 -4.40
CA ARG A 335 0.67 -6.07 -4.00
C ARG A 335 1.01 -5.32 -2.73
N GLY A 336 1.69 -5.96 -1.78
CA GLY A 336 2.28 -5.33 -0.60
C GLY A 336 3.74 -5.73 -0.51
N ILE A 337 4.62 -4.78 -0.24
CA ILE A 337 6.07 -4.98 -0.18
C ILE A 337 6.61 -4.37 1.11
N VAL A 338 7.47 -5.12 1.80
CA VAL A 338 8.22 -4.64 2.96
C VAL A 338 9.70 -4.88 2.71
N VAL A 339 10.50 -3.83 2.91
CA VAL A 339 11.96 -3.93 2.91
C VAL A 339 12.43 -4.30 4.32
N ILE A 340 13.11 -5.44 4.46
CA ILE A 340 13.58 -5.92 5.76
C ILE A 340 14.73 -5.04 6.27
N PRO A 341 14.60 -4.48 7.49
CA PRO A 341 15.62 -3.61 8.05
C PRO A 341 16.93 -4.34 8.32
N SER A 342 18.07 -3.64 8.21
CA SER A 342 19.32 -4.20 8.71
C SER A 342 19.28 -4.32 10.24
N PRO A 343 19.77 -5.41 10.86
CA PRO A 343 19.85 -5.55 12.31
C PRO A 343 20.64 -4.42 13.01
N GLY A 344 21.42 -3.62 12.27
CA GLY A 344 22.13 -2.44 12.78
C GLY A 344 21.38 -1.11 12.61
N ALA A 345 20.33 -1.04 11.79
CA ALA A 345 19.62 0.20 11.50
C ALA A 345 18.78 0.71 12.69
N GLY A 346 18.23 -0.22 13.49
CA GLY A 346 17.48 0.12 14.71
C GLY A 346 18.32 0.88 15.75
N LEU A 347 19.63 0.65 15.78
CA LEU A 347 20.56 1.38 16.67
C LEU A 347 20.99 2.74 16.11
N LEU A 348 21.04 2.92 14.78
CA LEU A 348 21.43 4.17 14.14
C LEU A 348 20.30 5.21 14.10
N LEU A 349 19.04 4.79 13.94
CA LEU A 349 17.89 5.70 13.99
C LEU A 349 17.72 6.34 15.38
N LEU A 350 17.99 5.60 16.45
CA LEU A 350 18.04 6.16 17.82
C LEU A 350 19.19 7.16 18.00
N ALA A 351 20.33 6.94 17.35
CA ALA A 351 21.46 7.85 17.42
C ALA A 351 21.21 9.16 16.66
N CYS A 352 20.57 9.11 15.48
CA CYS A 352 20.21 10.30 14.70
C CYS A 352 19.10 11.14 15.37
N ALA A 353 18.10 10.49 15.97
CA ALA A 353 17.06 11.18 16.74
C ALA A 353 17.62 11.92 17.96
N SER A 354 18.69 11.41 18.59
CA SER A 354 19.35 12.07 19.72
C SER A 354 20.15 13.32 19.34
N ARG A 355 20.51 13.48 18.05
CA ARG A 355 21.41 14.56 17.59
C ARG A 355 20.68 15.79 17.04
N ARG A 356 19.38 15.68 16.72
CA ARG A 356 18.54 16.81 16.25
C ARG A 356 17.87 17.60 17.38
N ARG A 357 18.00 17.19 18.64
CA ARG A 357 17.61 18.03 19.81
C ARG A 357 18.82 18.80 20.34
N ARG A 358 19.28 19.82 19.60
CA ARG A 358 20.12 20.90 20.13
C ARG A 358 19.77 22.21 19.48
#